data_AF-A0A9Q3IZW9-F1
#
_entry.id   AF-A0A9Q3IZW9-F1
#
_cell.length_a   1.000
_cell.length_b   1.000
_cell.length_c   1.000
_cell.angle_alpha   90.00
_cell.angle_beta   90.00
_cell.angle_gamma   90.00
#
_symmetry.space_group_name_H-M   'P 1'
#
loop_
_entity.id
_entity.type
_entity.pdbx_description
1 polymer ?
#
loop_
_entity_poly.entity_id
_entity_poly.type
_entity_poly.pdbx_seq_one_letter_code
_entity_poly.pdbx_strand_id
1 'polypeptide(L)'
;MKIAQTPQEFYEKDQYILANSAYASSPWVVPAYKGVGAQNEDNHSFNYCLANSRVQIEHAIGILKGRWFSLREMRNQMRDDHEIEYFVSWVVSCTILHNMLAQIGDE
;
A
#
# COMPACT_ATOMS: atom_id res chain seq x y z
N MET A 1 9.50 -3.41 -12.39
CA MET A 1 8.10 -3.72 -12.07
C MET A 1 7.29 -3.51 -13.35
N LYS A 2 6.60 -4.54 -13.85
CA LYS A 2 5.90 -4.52 -15.16
C LYS A 2 4.91 -3.37 -15.29
N ILE A 3 4.21 -3.02 -14.20
CA ILE A 3 3.25 -1.90 -14.16
C ILE A 3 3.86 -0.54 -14.53
N ALA A 4 5.15 -0.33 -14.25
CA ALA A 4 5.84 0.92 -14.58
C ALA A 4 6.38 0.93 -16.02
N GLN A 5 6.45 -0.24 -16.66
CA GLN A 5 6.93 -0.40 -18.03
C GLN A 5 5.78 -0.37 -19.04
N THR A 6 4.65 -1.01 -18.71
CA THR A 6 3.44 -1.09 -19.56
C THR A 6 2.15 -0.69 -18.83
N PRO A 7 2.07 0.51 -18.21
CA PRO A 7 0.92 0.93 -17.41
C PRO A 7 -0.43 0.88 -18.16
N GLN A 8 -0.44 1.04 -19.48
CA GLN A 8 -1.64 0.97 -20.31
C GLN A 8 -2.31 -0.41 -20.30
N GLU A 9 -1.58 -1.47 -19.94
CA GLU A 9 -2.11 -2.83 -19.80
C GLU A 9 -2.81 -3.04 -18.45
N PHE A 10 -2.59 -2.15 -17.48
CA PHE A 10 -3.03 -2.31 -16.10
C PHE A 10 -4.02 -1.23 -15.62
N TYR A 11 -4.06 -0.07 -16.26
CA TYR A 11 -4.96 1.02 -15.91
C TYR A 11 -5.98 1.28 -17.02
N GLU A 12 -7.24 1.34 -16.63
CA GLU A 12 -8.30 1.89 -17.48
C GLU A 12 -8.21 3.43 -17.53
N LYS A 13 -9.05 4.03 -18.38
CA LYS A 13 -9.17 5.48 -18.45
C LYS A 13 -9.56 6.03 -17.06
N ASP A 14 -8.87 7.09 -16.64
CA ASP A 14 -9.07 7.78 -15.35
C ASP A 14 -8.69 6.97 -14.10
N GLN A 15 -7.94 5.86 -14.25
CA GLN A 15 -7.32 5.15 -13.13
C GLN A 15 -5.88 5.62 -12.87
N TYR A 16 -5.54 5.78 -11.58
CA TYR A 16 -4.21 6.20 -11.14
C TYR A 16 -3.91 5.70 -9.72
N ILE A 17 -2.63 5.64 -9.38
CA ILE A 17 -2.14 5.35 -8.04
C ILE A 17 -1.79 6.64 -7.32
N LEU A 18 -2.23 6.73 -6.07
CA LEU A 18 -1.72 7.72 -5.12
C LEU A 18 -0.40 7.24 -4.52
N ALA A 19 0.63 8.08 -4.60
CA ALA A 19 1.97 7.70 -4.21
C ALA A 19 2.61 8.69 -3.23
N ASN A 20 3.66 8.23 -2.54
CA ASN A 20 4.48 9.12 -1.74
C ASN A 20 5.27 10.11 -2.63
N SER A 21 5.74 11.22 -2.06
CA SER A 21 6.51 12.28 -2.75
C SER A 21 7.86 11.83 -3.32
N ALA A 22 8.30 10.62 -2.97
CA ALA A 22 9.49 9.96 -3.50
C ALA A 22 9.28 9.41 -4.93
N TYR A 23 8.03 9.18 -5.34
CA TYR A 23 7.71 8.69 -6.67
C TYR A 23 7.59 9.83 -7.69
N ALA A 24 7.94 9.55 -8.94
CA ALA A 24 7.77 10.50 -10.03
C ALA A 24 6.29 10.62 -10.43
N SER A 25 5.87 11.83 -10.77
CA SER A 25 4.52 12.06 -11.31
C SER A 25 4.41 11.49 -12.72
N SER A 26 3.29 10.83 -13.02
CA SER A 26 2.96 10.33 -14.35
C SER A 26 1.44 10.34 -14.57
N PRO A 27 0.92 10.09 -15.78
CA PRO A 27 -0.52 10.00 -16.02
C PRO A 27 -1.24 8.97 -15.12
N TRP A 28 -0.51 7.99 -14.59
CA TRP A 28 -1.06 6.92 -13.74
C TRP A 28 -0.57 7.00 -12.29
N VAL A 29 0.25 8.00 -11.93
CA VAL A 29 0.80 8.14 -10.58
C VAL A 29 0.74 9.59 -10.15
N VAL A 30 -0.04 9.83 -9.09
CA VAL A 30 -0.20 11.13 -8.44
C VAL A 30 0.55 11.10 -7.11
N PRO A 31 1.80 11.60 -7.05
CA PRO A 31 2.56 11.64 -5.82
C PRO A 31 2.12 12.80 -4.92
N ALA A 32 2.41 12.70 -3.62
CA ALA A 32 2.29 13.83 -2.70
C ALA A 32 3.12 15.04 -3.19
N TYR A 33 2.52 16.23 -3.11
CA TYR A 33 3.18 17.48 -3.50
C TYR A 33 4.33 17.82 -2.55
N LYS A 34 5.38 18.45 -3.08
CA LYS A 34 6.57 18.87 -2.32
C LYS A 34 7.03 20.28 -2.71
N GLY A 35 7.83 20.92 -1.84
CA GLY A 35 8.39 22.24 -2.09
C GLY A 35 7.32 23.32 -2.24
N VAL A 36 7.51 24.23 -3.20
CA VAL A 36 6.58 25.34 -3.49
C VAL A 36 5.18 24.82 -3.84
N GLY A 37 5.10 23.67 -4.52
CA GLY A 37 3.82 23.06 -4.89
C GLY A 37 2.97 22.64 -3.68
N ALA A 38 3.60 22.30 -2.56
CA ALA A 38 2.86 21.93 -1.33
C ALA A 38 2.29 23.14 -0.57
N GLN A 39 2.65 24.36 -0.96
CA GLN A 39 2.20 25.61 -0.30
C GLN A 39 0.85 26.11 -0.83
N ASN A 40 0.36 25.56 -1.93
CA ASN A 40 -1.01 25.79 -2.38
C ASN A 40 -1.98 25.08 -1.41
N GLU A 41 -3.03 25.77 -0.96
CA GLU A 41 -4.06 25.26 -0.04
C GLU A 41 -4.71 23.96 -0.54
N ASP A 42 -4.98 23.84 -1.84
CA ASP A 42 -5.56 22.62 -2.43
C ASP A 42 -4.60 21.43 -2.30
N ASN A 43 -3.32 21.66 -2.62
CA ASN A 43 -2.28 20.64 -2.55
C ASN A 43 -1.95 20.25 -1.11
N HIS A 44 -2.03 21.21 -0.18
CA HIS A 44 -1.92 20.96 1.25
C HIS A 44 -3.06 20.07 1.75
N SER A 45 -4.30 20.39 1.37
CA SER A 45 -5.48 19.60 1.73
C SER A 45 -5.41 18.18 1.15
N PHE A 46 -4.98 18.05 -0.10
CA PHE A 46 -4.72 16.75 -0.73
C PHE A 46 -3.66 15.95 0.05
N ASN A 47 -2.51 16.56 0.34
CA ASN A 47 -1.43 15.91 1.08
C ASN A 47 -1.86 15.50 2.48
N TYR A 48 -2.69 16.30 3.16
CA TYR A 48 -3.25 15.99 4.47
C TYR A 48 -4.11 14.71 4.41
N CYS A 49 -5.05 14.64 3.46
CA CYS A 49 -5.87 13.45 3.25
C CYS A 49 -5.03 12.22 2.93
N LEU A 50 -4.05 12.35 2.04
CA LEU A 50 -3.15 11.27 1.65
C LEU A 50 -2.32 10.77 2.85
N ALA A 51 -1.79 11.68 3.67
CA ALA A 51 -1.04 11.33 4.88
C ALA A 51 -1.94 10.63 5.91
N ASN A 52 -3.16 11.12 6.13
CA ASN A 52 -4.11 10.51 7.07
C ASN A 52 -4.46 9.08 6.66
N SER A 53 -4.79 8.85 5.38
CA SER A 53 -5.05 7.50 4.85
C SER A 53 -3.84 6.58 5.03
N ARG A 54 -2.64 7.10 4.80
CA ARG A 54 -1.40 6.34 4.97
C ARG A 54 -1.17 5.91 6.42
N VAL A 55 -1.42 6.79 7.39
CA VAL A 55 -1.31 6.45 8.82
C VAL A 55 -2.22 5.26 9.18
N GLN A 56 -3.46 5.24 8.68
CA GLN A 56 -4.37 4.13 8.91
C GLN A 56 -3.87 2.82 8.30
N ILE A 57 -3.36 2.87 7.05
CA ILE A 57 -2.79 1.71 6.36
C ILE A 57 -1.55 1.18 7.10
N GLU A 58 -0.62 2.06 7.47
CA GLU A 58 0.60 1.68 8.19
C GLU A 58 0.28 1.10 9.57
N HIS A 59 -0.71 1.66 10.26
CA HIS A 59 -1.18 1.14 11.55
C HIS A 59 -1.77 -0.27 11.40
N ALA A 60 -2.65 -0.49 10.41
CA ALA A 60 -3.23 -1.80 10.14
C ALA A 60 -2.16 -2.86 9.80
N ILE A 61 -1.18 -2.50 8.95
CA ILE A 61 -0.05 -3.38 8.62
C ILE A 61 0.81 -3.66 9.87
N GLY A 62 1.01 -2.65 10.73
CA GLY A 62 1.72 -2.76 12.00
C GLY A 62 1.08 -3.77 12.94
N ILE A 63 -0.25 -3.69 13.12
CA ILE A 63 -1.04 -4.65 13.91
C ILE A 63 -0.88 -6.06 13.33
N LEU A 64 -1.08 -6.21 12.03
CA LEU A 64 -1.02 -7.52 11.37
C LEU A 64 0.37 -8.16 11.51
N LYS A 65 1.45 -7.40 11.34
CA LYS A 65 2.84 -7.86 11.56
C LYS A 65 3.21 -8.02 13.04
N GLY A 66 2.51 -7.34 13.94
CA GLY A 66 2.64 -7.49 15.39
C GLY A 66 2.12 -8.84 15.84
N ARG A 67 0.94 -9.22 15.35
CA ARG A 67 0.29 -10.50 15.64
C ARG A 67 0.96 -11.68 14.93
N TRP A 68 1.24 -11.54 13.64
CA TRP A 68 1.79 -12.61 12.81
C TRP A 68 3.27 -12.38 12.55
N PHE A 69 4.14 -12.91 13.43
CA PHE A 69 5.59 -12.77 13.29
C PHE A 69 6.12 -13.30 11.95
N SER A 70 5.44 -14.30 11.36
CA SER A 70 5.74 -14.82 10.02
C SER A 70 5.81 -13.72 8.95
N LEU A 71 4.96 -12.69 9.03
CA LEU A 71 4.94 -11.56 8.08
C LEU A 71 6.16 -10.63 8.18
N ARG A 72 6.97 -10.73 9.24
CA ARG A 72 8.20 -9.93 9.39
C ARG A 72 9.38 -10.52 8.61
N GLU A 73 9.45 -11.85 8.54
CA GLU A 73 10.55 -12.62 7.95
C GLU A 73 10.38 -12.86 6.44
N MET A 74 9.19 -12.60 5.90
CA MET A 74 8.86 -12.88 4.49
C MET A 74 9.54 -11.96 3.45
N ARG A 75 10.43 -11.05 3.85
CA ARG A 75 11.11 -10.12 2.93
C ARG A 75 12.00 -10.80 1.87
N ASN A 76 12.36 -12.08 2.06
CA ASN A 76 13.31 -12.79 1.20
C ASN A 76 12.67 -13.79 0.22
N GLN A 77 11.33 -13.89 0.18
CA GLN A 77 10.57 -14.89 -0.58
C GLN A 77 9.83 -14.27 -1.80
N MET A 78 10.52 -13.44 -2.59
CA MET A 78 9.92 -12.80 -3.78
C MET A 78 10.82 -12.98 -5.00
N ARG A 79 11.31 -14.21 -5.21
CA ARG A 79 12.28 -14.51 -6.28
C ARG A 79 11.58 -14.92 -7.58
N ASP A 80 10.44 -15.57 -7.47
CA ASP A 80 9.64 -16.01 -8.60
C ASP A 80 8.13 -15.78 -8.36
N ASP A 81 7.35 -15.98 -9.42
CA ASP A 81 5.90 -15.74 -9.41
C ASP A 81 5.18 -16.67 -8.42
N HIS A 82 5.67 -17.89 -8.21
CA HIS A 82 5.07 -18.84 -7.28
C HIS A 82 5.28 -18.44 -5.82
N GLU A 83 6.48 -17.98 -5.47
CA GLU A 83 6.74 -17.42 -4.14
C GLU A 83 5.89 -16.17 -3.88
N ILE A 84 5.68 -15.32 -4.90
CA ILE A 84 4.80 -14.14 -4.78
C ILE A 84 3.34 -14.56 -4.57
N GLU A 85 2.83 -15.54 -5.33
CA GLU A 85 1.47 -16.06 -5.15
C GLU A 85 1.27 -16.67 -3.75
N TYR A 86 2.27 -17.43 -3.27
CA TYR A 86 2.27 -17.97 -1.92
C TYR A 86 2.28 -16.85 -0.87
N PHE A 87 3.12 -15.84 -1.05
CA PHE A 87 3.19 -14.67 -0.18
C PHE A 87 1.84 -13.95 -0.09
N VAL A 88 1.19 -13.69 -1.23
CA VAL A 88 -0.13 -13.05 -1.28
C VAL A 88 -1.16 -13.91 -0.55
N SER A 89 -1.20 -15.21 -0.81
CA SER A 89 -2.10 -16.17 -0.16
C SER A 89 -1.90 -16.20 1.36
N TRP A 90 -0.65 -16.12 1.81
CA TRP A 90 -0.32 -16.07 3.23
C TRP A 90 -0.80 -14.77 3.89
N VAL A 91 -0.56 -13.62 3.25
CA VAL A 91 -1.04 -12.31 3.76
C VAL A 91 -2.56 -12.29 3.87
N VAL A 92 -3.27 -12.80 2.86
CA VAL A 92 -4.74 -12.93 2.88
C VAL A 92 -5.19 -13.85 4.01
N SER A 93 -4.53 -15.00 4.20
CA SER A 93 -4.84 -15.94 5.28
C SER A 93 -4.66 -15.31 6.66
N CYS A 94 -3.55 -14.61 6.90
CA CYS A 94 -3.32 -13.84 8.12
C CYS A 94 -4.40 -12.79 8.37
N THR A 95 -4.90 -12.14 7.31
CA THR A 95 -5.96 -11.13 7.41
C THR A 95 -7.30 -11.76 7.77
N ILE A 96 -7.66 -12.88 7.15
CA ILE A 96 -8.88 -13.64 7.47
C ILE A 96 -8.86 -14.09 8.93
N LEU A 97 -7.75 -14.69 9.37
CA LEU A 97 -7.59 -15.14 10.76
C LEU A 97 -7.65 -13.97 11.74
N HIS A 98 -7.01 -12.84 11.42
CA HIS A 98 -7.10 -11.63 12.26
C HIS A 98 -8.56 -11.17 12.42
N ASN A 99 -9.34 -11.13 11.33
CA ASN A 99 -10.74 -10.74 11.39
C ASN A 99 -11.59 -11.71 12.22
N MET A 100 -11.33 -13.02 12.12
CA MET A 100 -11.99 -14.03 12.96
C MET A 100 -11.67 -13.85 14.44
N LEU A 101 -10.41 -13.57 14.78
CA LEU A 101 -9.97 -13.33 16.15
C LEU A 101 -10.57 -12.04 16.73
N ALA A 102 -10.61 -10.96 15.93
CA ALA A 102 -11.26 -9.71 16.31
C ALA A 102 -12.77 -9.92 16.61
N GLN A 103 -13.46 -10.77 15.83
CA GLN A 103 -14.88 -11.08 16.06
C GLN A 103 -15.15 -11.79 17.39
N ILE A 104 -14.20 -12.55 17.91
CA ILE A 104 -14.31 -13.23 19.21
C ILE A 104 -13.74 -12.40 20.37
N GLY A 105 -13.30 -11.17 20.11
CA GLY A 105 -12.78 -10.24 21.12
C GLY A 105 -11.31 -10.43 21.49
N ASP A 106 -10.54 -11.13 20.65
CA ASP A 106 -9.09 -11.29 20.81
C ASP A 106 -8.37 -10.15 20.07
N GLU A 107 -8.00 -9.09 20.80
CA GLU A 107 -7.26 -7.91 20.30
C GLU A 107 -5.75 -7.97 20.55
#